data_AF-A0A0G2GX84-F1
#
_entry.id   AF-A0A0G2GX84-F1
#
_cell.length_a   1.000
_cell.length_b   1.000
_cell.length_c   1.000
_cell.angle_alpha   90.00
_cell.angle_beta   90.00
_cell.angle_gamma   90.00
#
_symmetry.space_group_name_H-M   'P 1'
#
loop_
_entity.id
_entity.type
_entity.pdbx_description
1 polymer ?
#
loop_
_entity_poly.entity_id
_entity_poly.type
_entity_poly.pdbx_seq_one_letter_code
_entity_poly.pdbx_strand_id
1 'polypeptide(L)'
;MSAKYIAALPVLATMVAGHGFISKPQARMPGDAMAAACGQQVYSNQNSDHYGNVQGELQVASSQSDYDAAACDIWLCKGYKFADNKDNVQTYTAGQEVAFTAEIHAPHTGVANVSIVDTASNSVIGSALKSWDVYASTSTGVKDTDTSFSITMPSDLGDQCSTAGDCVIQWYWFAEDIDQTYESCVDFTMSGSGSGSSSSGSSSSAAASPATSAAAVAAVAATPSSTLATSAVATPATTAASSSSDSKLAQQIAAAFPSSVLTQTLPASATGTASVVPESSLPEGTTVQDLVDWFAQLVESIESSASKKARRHARDLRA
;
A
#
# COMPACT_ATOMS: atom_id res chain seq x y z
N MET A 1 -2.64 -24.93 36.80
CA MET A 1 -3.19 -24.11 35.71
C MET A 1 -3.57 -25.07 34.59
N SER A 2 -4.87 -25.25 34.38
CA SER A 2 -5.42 -26.30 33.52
C SER A 2 -5.25 -25.94 32.05
N ALA A 3 -4.82 -26.92 31.26
CA ALA A 3 -4.59 -26.83 29.81
C ALA A 3 -5.90 -26.65 29.02
N LYS A 4 -6.53 -25.46 29.13
CA LYS A 4 -7.78 -25.13 28.45
C LYS A 4 -7.75 -23.83 27.63
N TYR A 5 -6.57 -23.25 27.37
CA TYR A 5 -6.43 -21.96 26.67
C TYR A 5 -5.46 -21.99 25.46
N ILE A 6 -5.18 -23.16 24.88
CA ILE A 6 -4.17 -23.29 23.81
C ILE A 6 -4.78 -23.24 22.39
N ALA A 7 -6.10 -23.18 22.24
CA ALA A 7 -6.77 -23.31 20.93
C ALA A 7 -7.23 -21.99 20.27
N ALA A 8 -6.59 -20.86 20.55
CA ALA A 8 -6.82 -19.59 19.84
C ALA A 8 -5.52 -18.94 19.31
N LEU A 9 -4.45 -19.74 19.18
CA LEU A 9 -3.07 -19.25 19.02
C LEU A 9 -2.49 -19.13 17.59
N PRO A 10 -3.18 -19.40 16.46
CA PRO A 10 -2.56 -19.13 15.14
C PRO A 10 -3.17 -17.99 14.30
N VAL A 11 -4.25 -17.29 14.70
CA VAL A 11 -4.92 -16.34 13.77
C VAL A 11 -4.42 -14.89 13.87
N LEU A 12 -3.70 -14.51 14.94
CA LEU A 12 -3.23 -13.12 15.11
C LEU A 12 -1.76 -12.87 14.76
N ALA A 13 -1.05 -13.88 14.22
CA ALA A 13 0.40 -13.81 14.00
C ALA A 13 0.83 -13.61 12.53
N THR A 14 -0.07 -13.37 11.58
CA THR A 14 0.27 -13.40 10.14
C THR A 14 -0.17 -12.19 9.31
N MET A 15 -0.39 -11.01 9.90
CA MET A 15 -0.55 -9.79 9.10
C MET A 15 0.36 -8.67 9.55
N VAL A 16 1.67 -8.96 9.63
CA VAL A 16 2.65 -7.90 9.38
C VAL A 16 2.73 -7.80 7.86
N ALA A 17 1.84 -7.00 7.28
CA ALA A 17 1.91 -6.67 5.86
C ALA A 17 3.03 -5.65 5.67
N GLY A 18 3.89 -5.89 4.68
CA GLY A 18 4.78 -4.84 4.22
C GLY A 18 3.99 -3.69 3.59
N HIS A 19 4.64 -2.54 3.49
CA HIS A 19 4.03 -1.34 2.93
C HIS A 19 5.11 -0.59 2.14
N GLY A 20 4.88 -0.41 0.83
CA GLY A 20 5.82 0.25 -0.05
C GLY A 20 5.16 0.86 -1.29
N PHE A 21 5.67 2.02 -1.73
CA PHE A 21 5.14 2.75 -2.90
C PHE A 21 6.20 3.67 -3.53
N ILE A 22 6.10 3.92 -4.84
CA ILE A 22 6.89 4.96 -5.51
C ILE A 22 6.18 6.32 -5.42
N SER A 23 6.71 7.24 -4.61
CA SER A 23 6.16 8.59 -4.50
C SER A 23 6.74 9.58 -5.50
N LYS A 24 7.92 9.29 -6.09
CA LYS A 24 8.50 10.08 -7.19
C LYS A 24 9.16 9.19 -8.25
N PRO A 25 8.97 9.46 -9.55
CA PRO A 25 7.89 10.29 -10.12
C PRO A 25 6.52 9.78 -9.66
N GLN A 26 5.48 10.61 -9.75
CA GLN A 26 4.16 10.23 -9.22
C GLN A 26 3.66 8.96 -9.93
N ALA A 27 3.52 7.88 -9.17
CA ALA A 27 2.94 6.66 -9.67
C ALA A 27 1.40 6.75 -9.70
N ARG A 28 0.78 5.81 -10.43
CA ARG A 28 -0.68 5.71 -10.51
C ARG A 28 -1.29 5.63 -9.11
N MET A 29 -2.42 6.31 -8.96
CA MET A 29 -3.27 6.31 -7.78
C MET A 29 -4.67 5.75 -8.11
N PRO A 30 -5.40 5.25 -7.10
CA PRO A 30 -6.78 4.82 -7.26
C PRO A 30 -7.71 5.97 -7.66
N GLY A 31 -8.77 5.67 -8.42
CA GLY A 31 -9.81 6.60 -8.82
C GLY A 31 -11.07 5.90 -9.30
N ASP A 32 -11.98 6.65 -9.93
CA ASP A 32 -13.30 6.16 -10.34
C ASP A 32 -13.21 5.01 -11.36
N ALA A 33 -12.22 5.02 -12.27
CA ALA A 33 -12.04 3.94 -13.22
C ALA A 33 -11.53 2.67 -12.54
N MET A 34 -10.69 2.78 -11.50
CA MET A 34 -10.36 1.65 -10.64
C MET A 34 -11.60 1.14 -9.91
N ALA A 35 -12.42 1.99 -9.30
CA ALA A 35 -13.64 1.56 -8.61
C ALA A 35 -14.59 0.80 -9.55
N ALA A 36 -14.73 1.27 -10.79
CA ALA A 36 -15.55 0.60 -11.80
C ALA A 36 -15.01 -0.76 -12.25
N ALA A 37 -13.68 -0.96 -12.24
CA ALA A 37 -13.04 -2.19 -12.70
C ALA A 37 -12.81 -3.20 -11.57
N CYS A 38 -12.37 -2.71 -10.42
CA CYS A 38 -11.94 -3.47 -9.26
C CYS A 38 -12.97 -3.51 -8.14
N GLY A 39 -14.15 -2.88 -8.30
CA GLY A 39 -15.16 -2.80 -7.25
C GLY A 39 -14.86 -1.76 -6.17
N GLN A 40 -15.90 -1.36 -5.45
CA GLN A 40 -15.84 -0.22 -4.53
C GLN A 40 -14.97 -0.49 -3.31
N GLN A 41 -14.95 -1.71 -2.77
CA GLN A 41 -14.25 -2.01 -1.52
C GLN A 41 -12.73 -2.06 -1.73
N VAL A 42 -12.26 -2.61 -2.86
CA VAL A 42 -10.83 -2.57 -3.26
C VAL A 42 -10.39 -1.13 -3.50
N TYR A 43 -11.18 -0.34 -4.23
CA TYR A 43 -10.89 1.09 -4.40
C TYR A 43 -10.77 1.81 -3.04
N SER A 44 -11.73 1.59 -2.12
CA SER A 44 -11.71 2.23 -0.81
C SER A 44 -10.51 1.81 0.04
N ASN A 45 -10.10 0.53 -0.01
CA ASN A 45 -8.91 0.08 0.69
C ASN A 45 -7.66 0.79 0.14
N GLN A 46 -7.45 0.72 -1.17
CA GLN A 46 -6.28 1.31 -1.82
C GLN A 46 -6.25 2.84 -1.72
N ASN A 47 -7.40 3.51 -1.71
CA ASN A 47 -7.48 4.95 -1.49
C ASN A 47 -7.17 5.33 -0.05
N SER A 48 -7.45 4.45 0.92
CA SER A 48 -7.08 4.65 2.32
C SER A 48 -5.61 4.35 2.57
N ASP A 49 -5.06 3.33 1.90
CA ASP A 49 -3.67 2.89 2.00
C ASP A 49 -3.19 2.30 0.67
N HIS A 50 -2.51 3.12 -0.13
CA HIS A 50 -1.97 2.71 -1.42
C HIS A 50 -0.63 1.97 -1.31
N TYR A 51 -0.05 1.88 -0.10
CA TYR A 51 1.22 1.20 0.14
C TYR A 51 1.07 -0.31 0.32
N GLY A 52 -0.16 -0.82 0.47
CA GLY A 52 -0.44 -2.24 0.71
C GLY A 52 0.01 -3.17 -0.43
N ASN A 53 -0.19 -4.49 -0.25
CA ASN A 53 0.18 -5.51 -1.22
C ASN A 53 -1.01 -6.00 -2.06
N VAL A 54 -0.74 -6.64 -3.20
CA VAL A 54 -1.74 -7.18 -4.12
C VAL A 54 -2.57 -8.31 -3.47
N GLN A 55 -1.94 -9.17 -2.68
CA GLN A 55 -2.58 -10.32 -2.04
C GLN A 55 -3.65 -9.91 -1.03
N GLY A 56 -3.40 -8.83 -0.28
CA GLY A 56 -4.36 -8.21 0.63
C GLY A 56 -5.57 -7.67 -0.12
N GLU A 57 -5.34 -6.99 -1.25
CA GLU A 57 -6.43 -6.51 -2.10
C GLU A 57 -7.25 -7.65 -2.72
N LEU A 58 -6.61 -8.78 -3.05
CA LEU A 58 -7.33 -9.97 -3.49
C LEU A 58 -8.21 -10.57 -2.39
N GLN A 59 -7.81 -10.48 -1.13
CA GLN A 59 -8.66 -10.88 -0.01
C GLN A 59 -9.86 -9.94 0.12
N VAL A 60 -9.65 -8.64 -0.03
CA VAL A 60 -10.73 -7.64 -0.06
C VAL A 60 -11.69 -7.92 -1.22
N ALA A 61 -11.16 -8.14 -2.43
CA ALA A 61 -11.91 -8.45 -3.64
C ALA A 61 -12.78 -9.71 -3.48
N SER A 62 -12.31 -10.71 -2.73
CA SER A 62 -13.07 -11.95 -2.48
C SER A 62 -14.38 -11.73 -1.71
N SER A 63 -14.53 -10.59 -1.04
CA SER A 63 -15.70 -10.25 -0.23
C SER A 63 -16.75 -9.39 -0.94
N GLN A 64 -16.49 -8.92 -2.17
CA GLN A 64 -17.36 -8.01 -2.91
C GLN A 64 -17.87 -8.67 -4.20
N SER A 65 -19.09 -8.33 -4.62
CA SER A 65 -19.73 -8.92 -5.82
C SER A 65 -19.46 -8.15 -7.11
N ASP A 66 -18.90 -6.94 -7.02
CA ASP A 66 -18.63 -6.00 -8.10
C ASP A 66 -17.17 -6.02 -8.58
N TYR A 67 -16.36 -6.98 -8.10
CA TYR A 67 -15.01 -7.22 -8.60
C TYR A 67 -15.05 -7.92 -9.96
N ASP A 68 -14.45 -7.30 -10.98
CA ASP A 68 -14.16 -7.96 -12.26
C ASP A 68 -12.65 -8.18 -12.37
N ALA A 69 -12.20 -9.43 -12.25
CA ALA A 69 -10.78 -9.76 -12.26
C ALA A 69 -10.08 -9.37 -13.58
N ALA A 70 -10.78 -9.51 -14.72
CA ALA A 70 -10.21 -9.22 -16.03
C ALA A 70 -10.18 -7.70 -16.28
N ALA A 71 -11.23 -6.98 -15.88
CA ALA A 71 -11.25 -5.53 -15.98
C ALA A 71 -10.27 -4.89 -14.98
N CYS A 72 -10.17 -5.42 -13.76
CA CYS A 72 -9.28 -4.91 -12.72
C CYS A 72 -7.81 -5.17 -13.03
N ASP A 73 -7.47 -6.36 -13.53
CA ASP A 73 -6.09 -6.77 -13.81
C ASP A 73 -5.14 -6.38 -12.67
N ILE A 74 -5.43 -6.87 -11.47
CA ILE A 74 -4.81 -6.37 -10.23
C ILE A 74 -3.29 -6.61 -10.18
N TRP A 75 -2.78 -7.53 -10.99
CA TRP A 75 -1.34 -7.82 -11.15
C TRP A 75 -0.66 -6.92 -12.19
N LEU A 76 -1.38 -5.91 -12.71
CA LEU A 76 -0.83 -4.80 -13.45
C LEU A 76 -1.09 -3.52 -12.68
N CYS A 77 -0.03 -2.95 -12.09
CA CYS A 77 -0.10 -1.67 -11.39
C CYS A 77 -1.06 -1.68 -10.20
N LYS A 78 -1.19 -2.81 -9.50
CA LYS A 78 -2.18 -3.03 -8.43
C LYS A 78 -3.64 -2.75 -8.86
N GLY A 79 -3.93 -2.88 -10.16
CA GLY A 79 -5.23 -2.59 -10.75
C GLY A 79 -5.53 -1.11 -11.00
N TYR A 80 -4.59 -0.20 -10.71
CA TYR A 80 -4.76 1.24 -10.95
C TYR A 80 -4.87 1.57 -12.44
N LYS A 81 -5.85 2.39 -12.79
CA LYS A 81 -6.20 2.66 -14.18
C LYS A 81 -5.54 3.93 -14.69
N PHE A 82 -5.08 3.87 -15.94
CA PHE A 82 -4.56 5.05 -16.63
C PHE A 82 -5.59 6.18 -16.72
N ALA A 83 -6.88 5.83 -16.84
CA ALA A 83 -7.97 6.80 -16.91
C ALA A 83 -8.02 7.74 -15.70
N ASP A 84 -7.61 7.26 -14.52
CA ASP A 84 -7.54 8.04 -13.27
C ASP A 84 -6.24 8.86 -13.15
N ASN A 85 -5.28 8.69 -14.07
CA ASN A 85 -3.89 9.13 -13.90
C ASN A 85 -3.33 9.91 -15.11
N LYS A 86 -4.19 10.34 -16.03
CA LYS A 86 -3.79 11.05 -17.27
C LYS A 86 -2.97 12.32 -17.03
N ASP A 87 -3.17 12.98 -15.89
CA ASP A 87 -2.47 14.22 -15.54
C ASP A 87 -1.05 13.99 -15.00
N ASN A 88 -0.68 12.73 -14.71
CA ASN A 88 0.60 12.37 -14.10
C ASN A 88 1.62 11.80 -15.11
N VAL A 89 1.31 11.86 -16.41
CA VAL A 89 2.16 11.30 -17.47
C VAL A 89 3.48 12.05 -17.55
N GLN A 90 4.57 11.29 -17.53
CA GLN A 90 5.91 11.80 -17.72
C GLN A 90 6.30 11.79 -19.21
N THR A 91 7.26 12.61 -19.60
CA THR A 91 7.86 12.56 -20.93
C THR A 91 9.36 12.41 -20.80
N TYR A 92 9.91 11.36 -21.42
CA TYR A 92 11.31 11.03 -21.34
C TYR A 92 11.96 10.87 -22.71
N THR A 93 13.28 10.99 -22.74
CA THR A 93 14.12 10.73 -23.92
C THR A 93 15.06 9.55 -23.69
N ALA A 94 15.53 8.92 -24.77
CA ALA A 94 16.51 7.84 -24.70
C ALA A 94 17.78 8.25 -23.93
N GLY A 95 18.24 7.36 -23.04
CA GLY A 95 19.42 7.57 -22.21
C GLY A 95 19.23 8.56 -21.07
N GLN A 96 18.04 9.15 -20.91
CA GLN A 96 17.76 10.04 -19.78
C GLN A 96 17.85 9.28 -18.46
N GLU A 97 18.57 9.85 -17.49
CA GLU A 97 18.49 9.38 -16.10
C GLU A 97 17.23 9.95 -15.43
N VAL A 98 16.47 9.07 -14.81
CA VAL A 98 15.25 9.42 -14.07
C VAL A 98 15.44 9.02 -12.62
N ALA A 99 15.34 9.99 -11.72
CA ALA A 99 15.42 9.76 -10.29
C ALA A 99 14.07 9.27 -9.74
N PHE A 100 14.13 8.28 -8.87
CA PHE A 100 13.00 7.65 -8.20
C PHE A 100 13.14 7.76 -6.68
N THR A 101 11.99 7.89 -6.01
CA THR A 101 11.84 7.80 -4.57
C THR A 101 10.82 6.71 -4.25
N ALA A 102 11.28 5.67 -3.55
CA ALA A 102 10.44 4.66 -2.94
C ALA A 102 10.28 4.95 -1.44
N GLU A 103 9.05 4.88 -0.97
CA GLU A 103 8.71 4.98 0.44
C GLU A 103 8.40 3.59 0.97
N ILE A 104 9.16 3.14 1.97
CA ILE A 104 9.03 1.83 2.60
C ILE A 104 8.62 2.05 4.06
N HIS A 105 7.34 1.86 4.36
CA HIS A 105 6.76 2.10 5.68
C HIS A 105 6.83 0.87 6.59
N ALA A 106 6.71 -0.32 6.00
CA ALA A 106 6.88 -1.59 6.70
C ALA A 106 7.77 -2.52 5.85
N PRO A 107 9.08 -2.64 6.18
CA PRO A 107 10.02 -3.39 5.38
C PRO A 107 9.87 -4.90 5.57
N HIS A 108 10.05 -5.64 4.48
CA HIS A 108 10.13 -7.10 4.43
C HIS A 108 11.21 -7.53 3.44
N THR A 109 11.98 -8.56 3.80
CA THR A 109 13.11 -8.93 2.95
C THR A 109 12.60 -9.62 1.70
N GLY A 110 13.07 -9.17 0.54
CA GLY A 110 12.77 -9.87 -0.71
C GLY A 110 13.56 -9.33 -1.88
N VAL A 111 12.99 -9.48 -3.08
CA VAL A 111 13.58 -9.05 -4.35
C VAL A 111 12.80 -7.90 -4.95
N ALA A 112 13.47 -7.02 -5.69
CA ALA A 112 12.79 -5.94 -6.39
C ALA A 112 13.39 -5.69 -7.76
N ASN A 113 12.60 -5.10 -8.66
CA ASN A 113 13.08 -4.58 -9.92
C ASN A 113 12.27 -3.35 -10.36
N VAL A 114 12.86 -2.58 -11.28
CA VAL A 114 12.18 -1.55 -12.05
C VAL A 114 12.28 -1.92 -13.52
N SER A 115 11.14 -2.07 -14.18
CA SER A 115 11.03 -2.56 -15.55
C SER A 115 10.05 -1.71 -16.34
N ILE A 116 10.18 -1.69 -17.67
CA ILE A 116 9.13 -1.16 -18.54
C ILE A 116 8.15 -2.30 -18.84
N VAL A 117 6.86 -2.03 -18.71
CA VAL A 117 5.79 -3.01 -18.92
C VAL A 117 4.85 -2.49 -20.01
N ASP A 118 4.58 -3.33 -21.00
CA ASP A 118 3.46 -3.17 -21.95
C ASP A 118 2.16 -3.42 -21.18
N THR A 119 1.28 -2.41 -21.14
CA THR A 119 0.05 -2.48 -20.33
C THR A 119 -1.05 -3.29 -20.99
N ALA A 120 -0.99 -3.53 -22.30
CA ALA A 120 -1.99 -4.31 -23.03
C ALA A 120 -1.77 -5.81 -22.84
N SER A 121 -0.51 -6.25 -22.80
CA SER A 121 -0.16 -7.67 -22.58
C SER A 121 0.31 -7.99 -21.16
N ASN A 122 0.44 -6.98 -20.29
CA ASN A 122 1.04 -7.10 -18.95
C ASN A 122 2.38 -7.86 -19.01
N SER A 123 3.29 -7.39 -19.85
CA SER A 123 4.58 -8.04 -20.09
C SER A 123 5.73 -7.07 -20.05
N VAL A 124 6.83 -7.48 -19.44
CA VAL A 124 8.07 -6.71 -19.40
C VAL A 124 8.65 -6.54 -20.81
N ILE A 125 8.99 -5.32 -21.16
CA ILE A 125 9.71 -4.96 -22.38
C ILE A 125 11.21 -4.89 -22.04
N GLY A 126 12.02 -5.71 -22.73
CA GLY A 126 13.47 -5.72 -22.55
C GLY A 126 13.91 -6.30 -21.19
N SER A 127 15.02 -5.80 -20.66
CA SER A 127 15.53 -6.16 -19.34
C SER A 127 15.10 -5.15 -18.27
N ALA A 128 15.09 -5.58 -17.00
CA ALA A 128 14.93 -4.66 -15.89
C ALA A 128 15.96 -3.52 -15.96
N LEU A 129 15.47 -2.29 -15.77
CA LEU A 129 16.28 -1.07 -15.73
C LEU A 129 17.11 -1.00 -14.44
N LYS A 130 16.62 -1.63 -13.38
CA LYS A 130 17.31 -1.81 -12.10
C LYS A 130 16.76 -3.04 -11.38
N SER A 131 17.62 -3.78 -10.67
CA SER A 131 17.22 -4.94 -9.87
C SER A 131 17.97 -5.01 -8.55
N TRP A 132 17.35 -5.66 -7.57
CA TRP A 132 17.90 -5.95 -6.25
C TRP A 132 17.61 -7.41 -5.90
N ASP A 133 18.66 -8.17 -5.60
CA ASP A 133 18.54 -9.53 -5.06
C ASP A 133 18.15 -9.55 -3.57
N VAL A 134 18.41 -8.44 -2.87
CA VAL A 134 17.99 -8.20 -1.49
C VAL A 134 17.53 -6.76 -1.37
N TYR A 135 16.23 -6.58 -1.13
CA TYR A 135 15.55 -5.29 -1.05
C TYR A 135 14.78 -5.17 0.27
N ALA A 136 14.67 -3.94 0.81
CA ALA A 136 13.93 -3.62 2.02
C ALA A 136 14.20 -4.57 3.21
N SER A 137 15.46 -4.95 3.40
CA SER A 137 15.81 -6.04 4.31
C SER A 137 15.50 -5.69 5.77
N THR A 138 14.78 -6.58 6.45
CA THR A 138 14.52 -6.50 7.89
C THR A 138 15.76 -6.84 8.72
N SER A 139 16.72 -7.57 8.16
CA SER A 139 17.94 -7.96 8.86
C SER A 139 19.02 -6.87 8.84
N THR A 140 19.16 -6.15 7.72
CA THR A 140 20.16 -5.08 7.59
C THR A 140 19.57 -3.68 7.77
N GLY A 141 18.25 -3.57 7.81
CA GLY A 141 17.53 -2.32 7.61
C GLY A 141 17.43 -1.94 6.13
N VAL A 142 16.48 -1.04 5.84
CA VAL A 142 16.29 -0.41 4.52
C VAL A 142 17.48 0.50 4.23
N LYS A 143 18.09 0.33 3.06
CA LYS A 143 19.23 1.16 2.63
C LYS A 143 18.74 2.39 1.89
N ASP A 144 19.57 3.44 1.85
CA ASP A 144 19.29 4.63 1.03
C ASP A 144 19.10 4.28 -0.46
N THR A 145 19.81 3.27 -0.95
CA THR A 145 19.68 2.78 -2.34
C THR A 145 18.38 2.02 -2.61
N ASP A 146 17.63 1.65 -1.56
CA ASP A 146 16.32 1.02 -1.69
C ASP A 146 15.24 2.09 -1.88
N THR A 147 15.41 3.24 -1.22
CA THR A 147 14.43 4.35 -1.19
C THR A 147 14.74 5.49 -2.14
N SER A 148 15.99 5.62 -2.59
CA SER A 148 16.45 6.65 -3.53
C SER A 148 17.39 6.05 -4.56
N PHE A 149 16.97 6.04 -5.83
CA PHE A 149 17.74 5.47 -6.92
C PHE A 149 17.45 6.18 -8.24
N SER A 150 18.28 5.94 -9.25
CA SER A 150 18.01 6.35 -10.62
C SER A 150 17.93 5.15 -11.55
N ILE A 151 17.14 5.29 -12.60
CA ILE A 151 17.13 4.40 -13.76
C ILE A 151 17.59 5.16 -15.01
N THR A 152 18.04 4.44 -16.03
CA THR A 152 18.35 5.01 -17.34
C THR A 152 17.31 4.54 -18.34
N MET A 153 16.67 5.48 -19.04
CA MET A 153 15.66 5.13 -20.05
C MET A 153 16.30 4.44 -21.25
N PRO A 154 15.79 3.27 -21.69
CA PRO A 154 16.40 2.49 -22.76
C PRO A 154 16.27 3.18 -24.11
N SER A 155 17.20 2.92 -25.02
CA SER A 155 17.26 3.57 -26.34
C SER A 155 16.45 2.86 -27.43
N ASP A 156 15.94 1.67 -27.15
CA ASP A 156 15.43 0.71 -28.13
C ASP A 156 13.92 0.40 -27.99
N LEU A 157 13.16 1.27 -27.32
CA LEU A 157 11.69 1.13 -27.22
C LEU A 157 10.96 1.32 -28.55
N GLY A 158 11.59 1.95 -29.56
CA GLY A 158 10.90 2.35 -30.78
C GLY A 158 9.69 3.24 -30.46
N ASP A 159 8.58 3.01 -31.17
CA ASP A 159 7.35 3.81 -30.98
C ASP A 159 6.33 3.15 -30.02
N GLN A 160 6.64 1.98 -29.45
CA GLN A 160 5.67 1.20 -28.67
C GLN A 160 5.21 1.89 -27.37
N CYS A 161 6.02 2.82 -26.84
CA CYS A 161 5.70 3.63 -25.65
C CYS A 161 5.48 5.11 -25.99
N SER A 162 5.11 5.42 -27.24
CA SER A 162 4.91 6.79 -27.70
C SER A 162 3.55 7.38 -27.29
N THR A 163 2.55 6.53 -27.03
CA THR A 163 1.24 6.95 -26.51
C THR A 163 1.18 6.75 -25.00
N ALA A 164 0.63 7.74 -24.30
CA ALA A 164 0.42 7.64 -22.87
C ALA A 164 -0.54 6.49 -22.55
N GLY A 165 -0.14 5.65 -21.59
CA GLY A 165 -0.89 4.47 -21.18
C GLY A 165 -0.48 3.18 -21.88
N ASP A 166 0.23 3.21 -23.02
CA ASP A 166 0.72 2.00 -23.71
C ASP A 166 1.78 1.28 -22.86
N CYS A 167 2.64 2.06 -22.20
CA CYS A 167 3.69 1.56 -21.33
C CYS A 167 3.68 2.26 -19.96
N VAL A 168 4.21 1.55 -18.98
CA VAL A 168 4.52 2.08 -17.64
C VAL A 168 5.94 1.69 -17.25
N ILE A 169 6.56 2.50 -16.40
CA ILE A 169 7.71 2.07 -15.61
C ILE A 169 7.15 1.48 -14.32
N GLN A 170 7.23 0.15 -14.18
CA GLN A 170 6.76 -0.56 -13.01
C GLN A 170 7.93 -0.78 -12.05
N TRP A 171 7.78 -0.31 -10.81
CA TRP A 171 8.52 -0.83 -9.68
C TRP A 171 7.76 -2.03 -9.11
N TYR A 172 8.44 -3.16 -9.00
CA TYR A 172 7.93 -4.42 -8.47
C TYR A 172 8.79 -4.83 -7.28
N TRP A 173 8.18 -5.15 -6.16
CA TRP A 173 8.83 -5.72 -4.99
C TRP A 173 8.06 -6.94 -4.53
N PHE A 174 8.74 -8.07 -4.40
CA PHE A 174 8.20 -9.29 -3.83
C PHE A 174 8.92 -9.60 -2.52
N ALA A 175 8.19 -9.48 -1.41
CA ALA A 175 8.62 -9.87 -0.08
C ALA A 175 8.47 -11.38 0.10
N GLU A 176 9.56 -12.11 -0.14
CA GLU A 176 9.57 -13.58 -0.14
C GLU A 176 9.26 -14.18 1.24
N ASP A 177 9.61 -13.47 2.33
CA ASP A 177 9.43 -13.94 3.70
C ASP A 177 7.96 -13.98 4.15
N ILE A 178 7.08 -13.25 3.46
CA ILE A 178 5.64 -13.17 3.77
C ILE A 178 4.73 -13.36 2.54
N ASP A 179 5.29 -13.72 1.39
CA ASP A 179 4.58 -13.98 0.13
C ASP A 179 3.68 -12.82 -0.32
N GLN A 180 4.24 -11.60 -0.34
CA GLN A 180 3.50 -10.38 -0.68
C GLN A 180 4.18 -9.58 -1.79
N THR A 181 3.36 -9.06 -2.70
CA THR A 181 3.77 -8.31 -3.88
C THR A 181 3.30 -6.86 -3.79
N TYR A 182 4.22 -5.95 -4.09
CA TYR A 182 4.01 -4.51 -4.13
C TYR A 182 4.36 -4.02 -5.52
N GLU A 183 3.52 -3.13 -6.05
CA GLU A 183 3.74 -2.54 -7.36
C GLU A 183 3.43 -1.05 -7.34
N SER A 184 4.16 -0.30 -8.15
CA SER A 184 3.84 1.09 -8.47
C SER A 184 4.19 1.33 -9.92
N CYS A 185 3.30 2.00 -10.66
CA CYS A 185 3.48 2.26 -12.07
C CYS A 185 3.55 3.76 -12.33
N VAL A 186 4.61 4.21 -12.98
CA VAL A 186 4.74 5.58 -13.48
C VAL A 186 4.39 5.57 -14.97
N ASP A 187 3.34 6.31 -15.35
CA ASP A 187 2.98 6.52 -16.74
C ASP A 187 3.99 7.44 -17.42
N PHE A 188 4.42 7.07 -18.62
CA PHE A 188 5.34 7.89 -19.40
C PHE A 188 5.03 7.82 -20.89
N THR A 189 5.62 8.75 -21.62
CA THR A 189 5.73 8.73 -23.08
C THR A 189 7.18 8.85 -23.47
N MET A 190 7.56 8.10 -24.49
CA MET A 190 8.88 8.19 -25.09
C MET A 190 8.79 7.79 -26.55
N SER A 191 9.13 8.73 -27.43
CA SER A 191 9.34 8.42 -28.85
C SER A 191 10.72 7.83 -29.03
N GLY A 192 10.83 6.73 -29.78
CA GLY A 192 12.11 6.19 -30.17
C GLY A 192 12.87 7.24 -30.98
N SER A 193 14.12 7.51 -30.60
CA SER A 193 15.07 8.13 -31.52
C SER A 193 15.32 7.11 -32.62
N GLY A 194 14.41 7.02 -33.59
CA GLY A 194 14.60 6.22 -34.79
C GLY A 194 15.99 6.51 -35.32
N SER A 195 16.75 5.46 -35.65
CA SER A 195 18.10 5.55 -36.19
C SER A 195 18.11 6.35 -37.49
N GLY A 196 18.08 7.67 -37.37
CA GLY A 196 18.22 8.64 -38.43
C GLY A 196 19.66 9.13 -38.38
N SER A 197 20.41 8.77 -39.41
CA SER A 197 21.77 9.20 -39.62
C SER A 197 21.96 10.70 -39.37
N SER A 198 23.05 11.01 -38.68
CA SER A 198 23.63 12.33 -38.51
C SER A 198 23.47 13.26 -39.71
N SER A 199 22.84 14.41 -39.49
CA SER A 199 23.20 15.64 -40.20
C SER A 199 22.99 16.84 -39.29
N SER A 200 24.12 17.37 -38.83
CA SER A 200 24.27 18.66 -38.16
C SER A 200 23.57 19.77 -38.94
N GLY A 201 22.76 20.58 -38.25
CA GLY A 201 22.15 21.78 -38.80
C GLY A 201 21.72 22.70 -37.68
N SER A 202 22.60 23.64 -37.34
CA SER A 202 22.41 24.62 -36.28
C SER A 202 21.42 25.73 -36.66
N SER A 203 20.77 26.25 -35.61
CA SER A 203 20.48 27.68 -35.37
C SER A 203 19.14 28.29 -35.83
N SER A 204 18.43 28.78 -34.81
CA SER A 204 17.86 30.14 -34.68
C SER A 204 16.34 30.29 -34.69
N SER A 205 15.82 30.43 -33.47
CA SER A 205 14.91 31.48 -32.98
C SER A 205 14.00 32.22 -33.97
N ALA A 206 12.70 32.12 -33.74
CA ALA A 206 11.79 33.28 -33.84
C ALA A 206 10.59 33.10 -32.91
N ALA A 207 10.40 34.09 -32.06
CA ALA A 207 9.27 34.25 -31.15
C ALA A 207 8.03 34.75 -31.91
N ALA A 208 6.84 34.32 -31.50
CA ALA A 208 5.61 35.10 -31.54
C ALA A 208 4.53 34.48 -30.63
N SER A 209 4.09 35.27 -29.64
CA SER A 209 2.80 35.15 -28.94
C SER A 209 2.03 36.46 -29.21
N PRO A 210 0.77 36.63 -28.79
CA PRO A 210 -0.38 35.71 -28.76
C PRO A 210 -1.59 36.33 -29.49
N ALA A 211 -2.69 35.58 -29.66
CA ALA A 211 -3.98 36.16 -30.04
C ALA A 211 -5.05 35.85 -28.97
N THR A 212 -5.44 36.93 -28.32
CA THR A 212 -6.51 37.09 -27.34
C THR A 212 -7.88 36.89 -27.98
N SER A 213 -8.83 36.28 -27.26
CA SER A 213 -10.24 36.65 -27.34
C SER A 213 -10.90 36.38 -25.99
N ALA A 214 -11.31 37.47 -25.36
CA ALA A 214 -12.07 37.52 -24.12
C ALA A 214 -13.51 37.92 -24.43
N ALA A 215 -14.48 37.32 -23.72
CA ALA A 215 -15.78 37.85 -23.29
C ALA A 215 -16.63 36.67 -22.79
N ALA A 216 -17.50 36.75 -21.78
CA ALA A 216 -17.74 37.70 -20.71
C ALA A 216 -18.69 36.99 -19.71
N VAL A 217 -18.52 37.34 -18.44
CA VAL A 217 -19.38 37.21 -17.25
C VAL A 217 -20.81 36.64 -17.37
N ALA A 218 -21.15 35.75 -16.42
CA ALA A 218 -22.30 35.94 -15.52
C ALA A 218 -22.12 35.08 -14.26
N ALA A 219 -21.83 35.75 -13.14
CA ALA A 219 -21.95 35.19 -11.81
C ALA A 219 -23.43 35.18 -11.39
N VAL A 220 -23.90 34.09 -10.78
CA VAL A 220 -25.10 34.12 -9.95
C VAL A 220 -24.75 33.44 -8.64
N ALA A 221 -24.72 34.24 -7.58
CA ALA A 221 -24.64 33.80 -6.21
C ALA A 221 -26.00 33.24 -5.77
N ALA A 222 -25.98 32.08 -5.11
CA ALA A 222 -27.05 31.66 -4.21
C ALA A 222 -26.44 30.82 -3.09
N THR A 223 -26.36 31.40 -1.90
CA THR A 223 -26.19 30.71 -0.61
C THR A 223 -27.53 30.80 0.17
N PRO A 224 -27.68 30.19 1.35
CA PRO A 224 -28.09 28.80 1.51
C PRO A 224 -29.36 28.68 2.36
N SER A 225 -30.03 27.53 2.37
CA SER A 225 -30.99 27.17 3.42
C SER A 225 -31.33 25.68 3.39
N SER A 226 -30.89 24.94 4.40
CA SER A 226 -31.80 24.21 5.28
C SER A 226 -31.03 23.59 6.44
N THR A 227 -31.36 24.08 7.63
CA THR A 227 -31.08 23.56 8.95
C THR A 227 -31.71 22.17 9.17
N LEU A 228 -30.93 21.20 9.64
CA LEU A 228 -31.38 20.09 10.48
C LEU A 228 -30.25 19.82 11.49
N ALA A 229 -30.31 20.41 12.69
CA ALA A 229 -31.03 19.90 13.87
C ALA A 229 -30.39 18.62 14.45
N THR A 230 -29.48 18.88 15.38
CA THR A 230 -28.93 18.04 16.43
C THR A 230 -29.96 17.10 17.05
N SER A 231 -29.60 15.84 17.28
CA SER A 231 -30.14 15.03 18.38
C SER A 231 -29.04 14.13 18.91
N ALA A 232 -28.29 14.67 19.87
CA ALA A 232 -27.46 13.90 20.77
C ALA A 232 -28.37 13.25 21.81
N VAL A 233 -28.44 11.93 21.81
CA VAL A 233 -29.01 11.15 22.92
C VAL A 233 -27.83 10.67 23.76
N ALA A 234 -27.68 11.30 24.94
CA ALA A 234 -26.83 10.83 26.01
C ALA A 234 -27.63 9.86 26.90
N THR A 235 -27.03 8.73 27.30
CA THR A 235 -27.29 7.97 28.54
C THR A 235 -26.46 6.66 28.53
N PRO A 236 -26.21 6.00 29.67
CA PRO A 236 -25.41 6.44 30.81
C PRO A 236 -24.15 5.56 30.99
N ALA A 237 -23.12 6.12 31.63
CA ALA A 237 -21.91 5.41 32.02
C ALA A 237 -22.23 4.31 33.06
N THR A 238 -21.89 3.06 32.74
CA THR A 238 -21.72 2.00 33.73
C THR A 238 -20.22 1.73 33.89
N THR A 239 -19.74 2.02 35.09
CA THR A 239 -18.39 1.73 35.57
C THR A 239 -18.16 0.23 35.70
N ALA A 240 -17.17 -0.31 34.98
CA ALA A 240 -16.57 -1.60 35.30
C ALA A 240 -15.06 -1.59 34.97
N ALA A 241 -14.26 -1.62 36.04
CA ALA A 241 -12.86 -2.02 36.18
C ALA A 241 -11.88 -1.67 35.03
N SER A 242 -11.19 -0.54 35.19
CA SER A 242 -9.90 -0.27 34.54
C SER A 242 -8.85 -1.28 35.03
N SER A 243 -8.50 -2.26 34.20
CA SER A 243 -7.19 -2.90 34.25
C SER A 243 -6.23 -2.05 33.42
N SER A 244 -5.71 -0.97 34.04
CA SER A 244 -4.61 -0.19 33.48
C SER A 244 -3.38 -1.09 33.34
N SER A 245 -3.13 -1.58 32.14
CA SER A 245 -1.90 -2.31 31.81
C SER A 245 -0.85 -1.26 31.41
N ASP A 246 0.11 -0.98 32.30
CA ASP A 246 1.29 -0.14 32.06
C ASP A 246 2.30 -0.82 31.12
N SER A 247 1.85 -1.44 30.02
CA SER A 247 2.73 -1.96 28.98
C SER A 247 3.02 -0.86 27.96
N LYS A 248 4.31 -0.53 27.81
CA LYS A 248 4.77 0.44 26.80
C LYS A 248 4.44 -0.03 25.38
N LEU A 249 4.40 -1.34 25.16
CA LEU A 249 4.03 -1.95 23.89
C LEU A 249 2.53 -1.79 23.60
N ALA A 250 1.66 -1.99 24.60
CA ALA A 250 0.22 -1.74 24.47
C ALA A 250 -0.07 -0.29 24.07
N GLN A 251 0.64 0.67 24.70
CA GLN A 251 0.51 2.09 24.38
C GLN A 251 0.98 2.44 22.96
N GLN A 252 2.05 1.79 22.47
CA GLN A 252 2.55 2.00 21.10
C GLN A 252 1.60 1.43 20.04
N ILE A 253 1.04 0.25 20.27
CA ILE A 253 0.09 -0.38 19.36
C ILE A 253 -1.24 0.39 19.36
N ALA A 254 -1.74 0.79 20.54
CA ALA A 254 -2.97 1.58 20.66
C ALA A 254 -2.86 2.94 19.96
N ALA A 255 -1.68 3.57 19.93
CA ALA A 255 -1.47 4.85 19.25
C ALA A 255 -1.68 4.79 17.73
N ALA A 256 -1.66 3.60 17.12
CA ALA A 256 -1.96 3.40 15.70
C ALA A 256 -3.46 3.45 15.38
N PHE A 257 -4.33 3.46 16.39
CA PHE A 257 -5.78 3.43 16.21
C PHE A 257 -6.44 4.73 16.72
N PRO A 258 -7.46 5.26 16.02
CA PRO A 258 -8.30 6.32 16.57
C PRO A 258 -8.95 5.88 17.88
N SER A 259 -9.05 6.79 18.85
CA SER A 259 -9.64 6.47 20.17
C SER A 259 -11.09 5.96 20.10
N SER A 260 -11.82 6.29 19.03
CA SER A 260 -13.17 5.78 18.75
C SER A 260 -13.21 4.30 18.33
N VAL A 261 -12.13 3.79 17.74
CA VAL A 261 -11.98 2.39 17.34
C VAL A 261 -11.60 1.56 18.55
N LEU A 262 -10.72 2.08 19.41
CA LEU A 262 -10.28 1.40 20.63
C LEU A 262 -11.43 1.11 21.61
N THR A 263 -12.41 2.01 21.67
CA THR A 263 -13.60 1.86 22.53
C THR A 263 -14.74 1.07 21.89
N GLN A 264 -14.57 0.61 20.65
CA GLN A 264 -15.58 -0.17 19.96
C GLN A 264 -15.68 -1.57 20.58
N THR A 265 -16.89 -1.96 20.97
CA THR A 265 -17.18 -3.30 21.46
C THR A 265 -17.30 -4.27 20.30
N LEU A 266 -16.62 -5.40 20.42
CA LEU A 266 -16.69 -6.47 19.44
C LEU A 266 -17.91 -7.36 19.70
N PRO A 267 -18.56 -7.88 18.65
CA PRO A 267 -19.63 -8.84 18.82
C PRO A 267 -19.09 -10.11 19.49
N ALA A 268 -19.79 -10.61 20.51
CA ALA A 268 -19.38 -11.79 21.27
C ALA A 268 -19.28 -13.07 20.39
N SER A 269 -19.98 -13.08 19.26
CA SER A 269 -19.96 -14.17 18.27
C SER A 269 -19.33 -13.68 16.96
N ALA A 270 -18.30 -14.38 16.48
CA ALA A 270 -17.72 -14.12 15.17
C ALA A 270 -18.71 -14.51 14.07
N THR A 271 -19.09 -13.56 13.21
CA THR A 271 -19.96 -13.77 12.04
C THR A 271 -19.21 -14.17 10.76
N GLY A 272 -17.93 -14.54 10.87
CA GLY A 272 -17.09 -14.90 9.72
C GLY A 272 -17.16 -16.37 9.33
N THR A 273 -17.17 -16.66 8.03
CA THR A 273 -17.09 -18.00 7.41
C THR A 273 -15.66 -18.58 7.42
N ALA A 274 -14.91 -18.38 8.51
CA ALA A 274 -13.61 -19.03 8.68
C ALA A 274 -13.82 -20.51 9.06
N SER A 275 -13.05 -21.42 8.46
CA SER A 275 -13.12 -22.88 8.69
C SER A 275 -12.70 -23.33 10.10
N VAL A 276 -12.48 -22.39 11.02
CA VAL A 276 -12.20 -22.64 12.44
C VAL A 276 -13.13 -21.73 13.24
N VAL A 277 -14.27 -22.29 13.66
CA VAL A 277 -15.17 -21.61 14.61
C VAL A 277 -14.51 -21.69 15.98
N PRO A 278 -14.24 -20.57 16.67
CA PRO A 278 -13.74 -20.62 18.04
C PRO A 278 -14.78 -21.30 18.93
N GLU A 279 -14.37 -22.31 19.71
CA GLU A 279 -15.25 -23.07 20.63
C GLU A 279 -15.81 -22.21 21.79
N SER A 280 -15.42 -20.94 21.91
CA SER A 280 -15.88 -20.03 22.95
C SER A 280 -16.00 -18.60 22.43
N SER A 281 -17.14 -17.97 22.73
CA SER A 281 -17.39 -16.56 22.44
C SER A 281 -16.46 -15.66 23.25
N LEU A 282 -16.12 -14.50 22.69
CA LEU A 282 -15.47 -13.43 23.46
C LEU A 282 -16.41 -13.02 24.62
N PRO A 283 -15.87 -12.65 25.79
CA PRO A 283 -16.67 -12.05 26.85
C PRO A 283 -17.50 -10.86 26.32
N GLU A 284 -18.76 -10.77 26.72
CA GLU A 284 -19.60 -9.62 26.36
C GLU A 284 -18.94 -8.31 26.82
N GLY A 285 -18.91 -7.33 25.92
CA GLY A 285 -18.29 -6.03 26.19
C GLY A 285 -16.79 -5.97 25.92
N THR A 286 -16.16 -7.03 25.38
CA THR A 286 -14.75 -6.98 24.94
C THR A 286 -14.57 -5.87 23.90
N THR A 287 -13.66 -4.94 24.17
CA THR A 287 -13.31 -3.84 23.27
C THR A 287 -12.10 -4.17 22.40
N VAL A 288 -11.86 -3.37 21.37
CA VAL A 288 -10.61 -3.44 20.59
C VAL A 288 -9.39 -3.16 21.48
N GLN A 289 -9.50 -2.25 22.45
CA GLN A 289 -8.44 -2.00 23.43
C GLN A 289 -8.10 -3.25 24.25
N ASP A 290 -9.11 -4.03 24.67
CA ASP A 290 -8.88 -5.25 25.44
C ASP A 290 -8.08 -6.30 24.64
N LEU A 291 -8.29 -6.36 23.32
CA LEU A 291 -7.49 -7.22 22.44
C LEU A 291 -6.06 -6.72 22.29
N VAL A 292 -5.87 -5.41 22.14
CA VAL A 292 -4.54 -4.78 22.04
C VAL A 292 -3.75 -5.02 23.33
N ASP A 293 -4.37 -4.82 24.50
CA ASP A 293 -3.75 -5.02 25.80
C ASP A 293 -3.41 -6.50 26.03
N TRP A 294 -4.32 -7.40 25.68
CA TRP A 294 -4.07 -8.84 25.74
C TRP A 294 -2.90 -9.27 24.85
N PHE A 295 -2.84 -8.76 23.61
CA PHE A 295 -1.77 -9.07 22.67
C PHE A 295 -0.42 -8.56 23.17
N ALA A 296 -0.37 -7.33 23.67
CA ALA A 296 0.85 -6.75 24.25
C ALA A 296 1.35 -7.58 25.45
N GLN A 297 0.45 -8.01 26.35
CA GLN A 297 0.81 -8.88 27.46
C GLN A 297 1.31 -10.26 26.99
N LEU A 298 0.75 -10.81 25.91
CA LEU A 298 1.20 -12.07 25.33
C LEU A 298 2.63 -11.96 24.80
N VAL A 299 2.94 -10.90 24.04
CA VAL A 299 4.27 -10.65 23.49
C VAL A 299 5.29 -10.48 24.62
N GLU A 300 4.99 -9.66 25.63
CA GLU A 300 5.86 -9.49 26.80
C GLU A 300 6.06 -10.80 27.58
N SER A 301 5.03 -11.64 27.67
CA SER A 301 5.11 -12.96 28.30
C SER A 301 6.04 -13.90 27.54
N ILE A 302 6.00 -13.89 26.20
CA ILE A 302 6.88 -14.68 25.33
C ILE A 302 8.33 -14.18 25.43
N GLU A 303 8.56 -12.88 25.38
CA GLU A 303 9.90 -12.29 25.54
C GLU A 303 10.49 -12.57 26.92
N SER A 304 9.69 -12.44 27.98
CA SER A 304 10.13 -12.76 29.34
C SER A 304 10.44 -14.24 29.51
N SER A 305 9.71 -15.12 28.82
CA SER A 305 9.94 -16.56 28.82
C SER A 305 11.18 -16.96 28.02
N ALA A 306 11.43 -16.32 26.88
CA ALA A 306 12.65 -16.45 26.09
C ALA A 306 13.88 -15.94 26.87
N SER A 307 13.76 -14.80 27.55
CA SER A 307 14.80 -14.25 28.42
C SER A 307 15.10 -15.16 29.62
N LYS A 308 14.07 -15.77 30.23
CA LYS A 308 14.23 -16.79 31.28
C LYS A 308 14.88 -18.09 30.76
N LYS A 309 14.64 -18.47 29.51
CA LYS A 309 15.25 -19.64 28.87
C LYS A 309 16.72 -19.37 28.51
N ALA A 310 17.03 -18.19 27.99
CA ALA A 310 18.40 -17.72 27.73
C ALA A 310 19.24 -17.61 29.02
N ARG A 311 18.65 -17.09 30.12
CA ARG A 311 19.32 -17.04 31.44
C ARG A 311 19.55 -18.42 32.05
N ARG A 312 18.67 -19.40 31.81
CA ARG A 312 18.88 -20.79 32.23
C ARG A 312 20.01 -21.45 31.42
N HIS A 313 19.99 -21.28 30.10
CA HIS A 313 21.03 -21.79 29.22
C HIS A 313 22.43 -21.20 29.54
N ALA A 314 22.51 -19.92 29.90
CA ALA A 314 23.75 -19.28 30.33
C ALA A 314 24.25 -19.74 31.71
N ARG A 315 23.37 -20.30 32.55
CA ARG A 315 23.71 -20.83 33.88
C ARG A 315 24.19 -22.28 33.80
N ASP A 316 23.64 -23.07 32.89
CA ASP A 316 24.06 -24.45 32.61
C ASP A 316 25.42 -24.52 31.89
N LEU A 317 25.84 -23.44 31.22
CA LEU A 317 27.17 -23.31 30.59
C LEU A 317 28.29 -22.87 31.57
N ARG A 318 27.98 -22.66 32.86
CA ARG A 318 28.94 -22.25 33.90
C ARG A 318 29.08 -23.28 35.04
N ALA A 319 28.52 -24.48 34.90
CA ALA A 319 28.67 -25.59 35.83
C ALA A 319 29.59 -26.66 35.25
#